data_AF-A0ABD0ZAU1-F1
#
_entry.id   AF-A0ABD0ZAU1-F1
#
_cell.length_a   1.000
_cell.length_b   1.000
_cell.length_c   1.000
_cell.angle_alpha   90.00
_cell.angle_beta   90.00
_cell.angle_gamma   90.00
#
_symmetry.space_group_name_H-M   'P 1'
#
loop_
_entity.id
_entity.type
_entity.pdbx_description
1 polymer ?
#
loop_
_entity_poly.entity_id
_entity_poly.type
_entity_poly.pdbx_seq_one_letter_code
_entity_poly.pdbx_strand_id
1 'polypeptide(L)'
;MFSSVLAIGLSAFAEVPPVPSCHRELSPNESRAEDKSKRPTESPECQGRICLRKCCPRGRTFFNRTCSQVPEVPDFRAPPVNFTRPLCLLYGFPKCPEEKMILEPGKYPQDIFYIDPRGMLVRPKVGFVTHPEDYCLEEGLAGLFPVVCFVPATPDPGLQLYPYGMILSLPCLLIVLVVYIILPEFDNFHGHAVRCHIFSLFFAYLSLGTVLLAKENMPFYPCLIFGK
;
A
#
# COMPACT_ATOMS: atom_id res chain seq x y z
N MET A 1 -41.53 -47.82 1.90
CA MET A 1 -41.89 -46.40 2.16
C MET A 1 -40.57 -45.64 2.24
N PHE A 2 -40.08 -45.08 1.11
CA PHE A 2 -40.09 -43.63 0.78
C PHE A 2 -39.43 -42.80 1.89
N SER A 3 -38.42 -41.94 1.72
CA SER A 3 -37.71 -41.31 0.60
C SER A 3 -36.43 -40.69 1.23
N SER A 4 -35.24 -40.81 0.65
CA SER A 4 -34.57 -39.78 -0.17
C SER A 4 -34.56 -38.36 0.43
N VAL A 5 -33.42 -37.92 0.98
CA VAL A 5 -32.95 -36.51 0.97
C VAL A 5 -31.43 -36.55 0.82
N LEU A 6 -30.95 -36.64 -0.42
CA LEU A 6 -30.53 -35.53 -1.28
C LEU A 6 -29.16 -34.96 -0.87
N ALA A 7 -28.15 -35.51 -1.55
CA ALA A 7 -26.82 -34.96 -1.66
C ALA A 7 -26.90 -33.51 -2.17
N ILE A 8 -26.44 -32.56 -1.37
CA ILE A 8 -26.10 -31.23 -1.85
C ILE A 8 -24.64 -31.30 -2.26
N GLY A 9 -24.44 -31.64 -3.53
CA GLY A 9 -23.16 -31.44 -4.19
C GLY A 9 -22.84 -29.95 -4.18
N LEU A 10 -21.68 -29.59 -3.61
CA LEU A 10 -21.03 -28.32 -3.88
C LEU A 10 -20.61 -28.32 -5.35
N SER A 11 -21.49 -27.83 -6.23
CA SER A 11 -21.09 -27.34 -7.53
C SER A 11 -20.39 -26.00 -7.32
N ALA A 12 -19.08 -26.04 -7.09
CA ALA A 12 -18.22 -24.91 -7.37
C ALA A 12 -18.32 -24.64 -8.87
N PHE A 13 -19.17 -23.69 -9.26
CA PHE A 13 -19.10 -23.09 -10.58
C PHE A 13 -17.72 -22.41 -10.66
N ALA A 14 -16.77 -23.08 -11.32
CA ALA A 14 -15.60 -22.40 -11.82
C ALA A 14 -16.10 -21.45 -12.93
N GLU A 15 -16.34 -20.18 -12.57
CA GLU A 15 -16.65 -19.14 -13.53
C GLU A 15 -15.49 -19.06 -14.54
N VAL A 16 -15.81 -19.31 -15.82
CA VAL A 16 -14.84 -19.25 -16.91
C VAL A 16 -14.34 -17.82 -17.03
N PRO A 17 -13.03 -17.56 -16.99
CA PRO A 17 -12.52 -16.20 -17.07
C PRO A 17 -12.90 -15.56 -18.42
N PRO A 18 -13.28 -14.28 -18.45
CA PRO A 18 -13.70 -13.61 -19.67
C PRO A 18 -12.52 -13.50 -20.65
N VAL A 19 -12.77 -13.83 -21.92
CA VAL A 19 -11.78 -13.69 -22.99
C VAL A 19 -11.69 -12.21 -23.41
N PRO A 20 -10.50 -11.58 -23.35
CA PRO A 20 -10.33 -10.20 -23.78
C PRO A 20 -10.58 -10.03 -25.28
N SER A 21 -11.33 -8.99 -25.65
CA SER A 21 -11.70 -8.63 -27.03
C SER A 21 -10.63 -7.83 -27.77
N CYS A 22 -9.61 -7.32 -27.07
CA CYS A 22 -8.45 -6.64 -27.67
C CYS A 22 -7.23 -6.68 -26.76
N HIS A 23 -6.07 -6.42 -27.38
CA HIS A 23 -4.78 -6.36 -26.72
C HIS A 23 -3.94 -5.22 -27.30
N ARG A 24 -3.32 -4.37 -26.46
CA ARG A 24 -2.40 -3.32 -26.90
C ARG A 24 -1.26 -3.11 -25.91
N GLU A 25 -0.03 -3.01 -26.42
CA GLU A 25 1.14 -2.60 -25.64
C GLU A 25 1.21 -1.06 -25.58
N LEU A 26 1.26 -0.48 -24.38
CA LEU A 26 1.51 0.95 -24.25
C LEU A 26 3.00 1.24 -24.51
N SER A 27 3.28 2.05 -25.51
CA SER A 27 4.63 2.58 -25.77
C SER A 27 5.01 3.62 -24.71
N PRO A 28 6.30 3.73 -24.29
CA PRO A 28 6.75 4.72 -23.31
C PRO A 28 6.38 6.18 -23.68
N ASN A 29 6.30 6.47 -24.98
CA ASN A 29 6.08 7.82 -25.51
C ASN A 29 4.61 8.16 -25.79
N GLU A 30 3.67 7.23 -25.65
CA GLU A 30 2.26 7.46 -26.02
C GLU A 30 1.41 7.90 -24.83
N SER A 31 1.99 8.77 -24.01
CA SER A 31 1.41 9.15 -22.73
C SER A 31 1.36 10.67 -22.60
N ARG A 32 0.44 11.22 -23.41
CA ARG A 32 -0.21 12.53 -23.25
C ARG A 32 0.75 13.72 -23.18
N ALA A 33 0.79 14.46 -24.30
CA ALA A 33 0.90 15.91 -24.21
C ALA A 33 -0.22 16.40 -23.28
N GLU A 34 0.14 16.80 -22.06
CA GLU A 34 -0.78 17.42 -21.13
C GLU A 34 -1.15 18.82 -21.64
N ASP A 35 -2.24 18.91 -22.41
CA ASP A 35 -3.06 20.11 -22.42
C ASP A 35 -3.98 20.08 -21.17
N LYS A 36 -3.73 20.99 -20.23
CA LYS A 36 -4.32 21.05 -18.88
C LYS A 36 -5.82 21.42 -18.83
N SER A 37 -6.54 21.37 -19.95
CA SER A 37 -7.88 21.97 -20.07
C SER A 37 -9.02 20.99 -20.40
N LYS A 38 -8.74 19.69 -20.63
CA LYS A 38 -9.79 18.72 -21.00
C LYS A 38 -9.85 17.52 -20.05
N ARG A 39 -11.09 17.14 -19.69
CA ARG A 39 -11.47 15.87 -19.04
C ARG A 39 -10.57 14.72 -19.53
N PRO A 40 -10.19 13.75 -18.68
CA PRO A 40 -9.30 12.68 -19.10
C PRO A 40 -9.88 11.97 -20.32
N THR A 41 -9.28 12.20 -21.48
CA THR A 41 -9.67 11.51 -22.71
C THR A 41 -9.27 10.06 -22.51
N GLU A 42 -10.24 9.18 -22.30
CA GLU A 42 -10.04 7.73 -22.36
C GLU A 42 -9.26 7.41 -23.65
N SER A 43 -8.30 6.48 -23.58
CA SER A 43 -7.64 5.98 -24.80
C SER A 43 -8.72 5.62 -25.83
N PRO A 44 -8.55 5.97 -27.13
CA PRO A 44 -9.57 5.74 -28.16
C PRO A 44 -10.06 4.28 -28.23
N GLU A 45 -9.29 3.33 -27.70
CA GLU A 45 -9.59 1.90 -27.71
C GLU A 45 -10.36 1.43 -26.48
N CYS A 46 -10.32 2.23 -25.41
CA CYS A 46 -11.14 2.02 -24.21
C CYS A 46 -12.54 2.62 -24.38
N GLN A 47 -12.77 3.37 -25.46
CA GLN A 47 -14.06 3.96 -25.74
C GLN A 47 -15.13 2.86 -25.98
N GLY A 48 -16.05 2.73 -25.05
CA GLY A 48 -17.10 1.69 -25.08
C GLY A 48 -16.65 0.29 -24.60
N ARG A 49 -15.44 0.16 -24.06
CA ARG A 49 -14.89 -1.10 -23.52
C ARG A 49 -14.45 -0.91 -22.06
N ILE A 50 -14.26 -2.00 -21.32
CA ILE A 50 -13.55 -1.97 -20.04
C ILE A 50 -12.09 -2.28 -20.32
N CYS A 51 -11.17 -1.41 -19.91
CA CYS A 51 -9.74 -1.64 -20.08
C CYS A 51 -9.12 -2.09 -18.75
N LEU A 52 -8.52 -3.28 -18.75
CA LEU A 52 -7.65 -3.75 -17.66
C LEU A 52 -6.20 -3.72 -18.11
N ARG A 53 -5.31 -3.33 -17.22
CA ARG A 53 -3.86 -3.32 -17.49
C ARG A 53 -3.22 -4.59 -16.94
N LYS A 54 -2.44 -5.28 -17.76
CA LYS A 54 -1.46 -6.27 -17.35
C LYS A 54 -0.09 -5.59 -17.22
N CYS A 55 0.67 -5.88 -16.16
CA CYS A 55 1.94 -5.20 -15.91
C CYS A 55 3.00 -5.51 -16.97
N CYS A 56 3.25 -6.79 -17.23
CA CYS A 56 4.25 -7.22 -18.21
C CYS A 56 3.64 -7.53 -19.59
N PRO A 57 4.41 -7.32 -20.67
CA PRO A 57 3.97 -7.62 -22.04
C PRO A 57 3.68 -9.11 -22.25
N ARG A 58 3.19 -9.45 -23.45
CA ARG A 58 2.89 -10.85 -23.82
C ARG A 58 4.13 -11.72 -23.74
N GLY A 59 3.98 -12.94 -23.22
CA GLY A 59 5.08 -13.89 -23.05
C GLY A 59 6.12 -13.49 -22.00
N ARG A 60 5.85 -12.46 -21.19
CA ARG A 60 6.68 -12.10 -20.03
C ARG A 60 5.83 -12.10 -18.76
N THR A 61 6.47 -12.40 -17.64
CA THR A 61 5.88 -12.32 -16.30
C THR A 61 6.72 -11.42 -15.42
N PHE A 62 6.11 -10.91 -14.36
CA PHE A 62 6.78 -10.07 -13.39
C PHE A 62 7.61 -10.93 -12.43
N PHE A 63 8.92 -10.82 -12.53
CA PHE A 63 9.87 -11.54 -11.68
C PHE A 63 10.99 -10.61 -11.23
N ASN A 64 11.30 -10.62 -9.93
CA ASN A 64 12.37 -9.81 -9.34
C ASN A 64 12.31 -8.31 -9.75
N ARG A 65 11.12 -7.71 -9.67
CA ARG A 65 10.84 -6.31 -10.06
C ARG A 65 11.00 -5.97 -11.54
N THR A 66 11.25 -6.96 -12.40
CA THR A 66 11.42 -6.79 -13.84
C THR A 66 10.52 -7.74 -14.63
N CYS A 67 10.24 -7.41 -15.89
CA CYS A 67 9.49 -8.30 -16.77
C CYS A 67 10.45 -9.26 -17.47
N SER A 68 10.51 -10.49 -16.99
CA SER A 68 11.40 -11.54 -17.51
C SER A 68 10.61 -12.52 -18.38
N GLN A 69 11.28 -13.10 -19.38
CA GLN A 69 10.76 -14.25 -20.11
C GLN A 69 10.96 -15.50 -19.25
N VAL A 70 9.93 -16.32 -19.14
CA VAL A 70 9.96 -17.60 -18.42
C VAL A 70 9.51 -18.68 -19.43
N PRO A 71 10.13 -19.87 -19.44
CA PRO A 71 9.86 -20.90 -20.45
C PRO A 71 8.41 -21.43 -20.46
N GLU A 72 7.70 -21.35 -19.33
CA GLU A 72 6.27 -21.65 -19.20
C GLU A 72 5.56 -20.44 -18.59
N VAL A 73 5.13 -19.49 -19.41
CA VAL A 73 4.27 -18.39 -18.96
C VAL A 73 2.83 -18.81 -19.21
N PRO A 74 2.02 -19.13 -18.18
CA PRO A 74 0.59 -19.34 -18.39
C PRO A 74 -0.01 -18.09 -19.02
N ASP A 75 -0.94 -18.26 -19.96
CA ASP A 75 -1.69 -17.15 -20.50
C ASP A 75 -2.38 -16.40 -19.37
N PHE A 76 -2.26 -15.07 -19.39
CA PHE A 76 -2.86 -14.22 -18.37
C PHE A 76 -4.36 -14.48 -18.30
N ARG A 77 -4.81 -15.00 -17.16
CA ARG A 77 -6.23 -15.20 -16.90
C ARG A 77 -6.80 -13.93 -16.29
N ALA A 78 -7.66 -13.26 -17.06
CA ALA A 78 -8.45 -12.16 -16.55
C ALA A 78 -9.25 -12.62 -15.32
N PRO A 79 -9.43 -11.75 -14.31
CA PRO A 79 -10.20 -12.09 -13.13
C PRO A 79 -11.62 -12.54 -13.54
N PRO A 80 -12.18 -13.58 -12.89
CA PRO A 80 -13.49 -14.13 -13.23
C PRO A 80 -14.60 -13.16 -12.78
N VAL A 81 -14.79 -12.10 -13.54
CA VAL A 81 -15.75 -11.02 -13.25
C VAL A 81 -16.63 -10.84 -14.47
N ASN A 82 -17.95 -10.73 -14.25
CA ASN A 82 -18.90 -10.39 -15.29
C ASN A 82 -18.83 -8.90 -15.62
N PHE A 83 -17.93 -8.53 -16.52
CA PHE A 83 -17.75 -7.14 -16.96
C PHE A 83 -18.99 -6.59 -17.67
N THR A 84 -19.30 -5.32 -17.40
CA THR A 84 -20.45 -4.62 -18.00
C THR A 84 -20.31 -4.34 -19.49
N ARG A 85 -19.07 -4.34 -20.01
CA ARG A 85 -18.73 -4.10 -21.42
C ARG A 85 -17.62 -5.07 -21.85
N PRO A 86 -17.36 -5.22 -23.17
CA PRO A 86 -16.26 -6.03 -23.66
C PRO A 86 -14.93 -5.61 -23.03
N LEU A 87 -14.13 -6.59 -22.62
CA LEU A 87 -12.86 -6.38 -21.95
C LEU A 87 -11.75 -6.11 -22.98
N CYS A 88 -10.89 -5.13 -22.73
CA CYS A 88 -9.65 -4.90 -23.45
C CYS A 88 -8.47 -5.03 -22.50
N LEU A 89 -7.41 -5.71 -22.93
CA LEU A 89 -6.19 -5.85 -22.15
C LEU A 89 -5.10 -4.89 -22.66
N LEU A 90 -4.67 -4.01 -21.80
CA LEU A 90 -3.55 -3.08 -22.05
C LEU A 90 -2.30 -3.63 -21.35
N TYR A 91 -1.12 -3.39 -21.90
CA TYR A 91 0.15 -3.77 -21.25
C TYR A 91 0.94 -2.54 -20.81
N GLY A 92 1.49 -2.61 -19.60
CA GLY A 92 2.38 -1.59 -19.05
C GLY A 92 2.09 -1.29 -17.59
N PHE A 93 3.09 -0.69 -16.94
CA PHE A 93 2.96 -0.27 -15.54
C PHE A 93 2.19 1.05 -15.41
N PRO A 94 1.47 1.26 -14.30
CA PRO A 94 0.92 2.57 -13.98
C PRO A 94 2.06 3.61 -13.81
N LYS A 95 1.74 4.87 -14.11
CA LYS A 95 2.62 6.01 -13.85
C LYS A 95 2.47 6.42 -12.40
N CYS A 96 3.44 6.06 -11.57
CA CYS A 96 3.44 6.42 -10.15
C CYS A 96 4.38 7.60 -9.88
N PRO A 97 3.97 8.57 -9.06
CA PRO A 97 4.82 9.70 -8.68
C PRO A 97 5.96 9.29 -7.72
N GLU A 98 5.73 8.28 -6.89
CA GLU A 98 6.71 7.76 -5.92
C GLU A 98 7.13 6.33 -6.29
N GLU A 99 6.69 5.35 -5.50
CA GLU A 99 7.05 3.94 -5.64
C GLU A 99 5.83 3.08 -6.00
N LYS A 100 6.13 1.87 -6.49
CA LYS A 100 5.13 0.85 -6.84
C LYS A 100 5.12 -0.22 -5.75
N MET A 101 3.93 -0.68 -5.38
CA MET A 101 3.73 -1.69 -4.36
C MET A 101 2.90 -2.84 -4.91
N ILE A 102 3.26 -4.06 -4.53
CA ILE A 102 2.51 -5.29 -4.83
C ILE A 102 1.57 -5.55 -3.66
N LEU A 103 0.30 -5.86 -3.93
CA LEU A 103 -0.62 -6.30 -2.88
C LEU A 103 -0.48 -7.80 -2.65
N GLU A 104 -0.23 -8.20 -1.41
CA GLU A 104 -0.03 -9.60 -1.02
C GLU A 104 -1.12 -10.08 -0.04
N PRO A 105 -2.35 -10.39 -0.51
CA PRO A 105 -3.45 -10.76 0.37
C PRO A 105 -3.20 -12.03 1.18
N GLY A 106 -2.29 -12.91 0.72
CA GLY A 106 -1.88 -14.11 1.45
C GLY A 106 -0.98 -13.83 2.66
N LYS A 107 -0.31 -12.67 2.70
CA LYS A 107 0.58 -12.26 3.78
C LYS A 107 -0.02 -11.16 4.65
N TYR A 108 -0.71 -10.23 4.02
CA TYR A 108 -1.26 -9.04 4.64
C TYR A 108 -2.79 -8.99 4.44
N PRO A 109 -3.59 -9.15 5.51
CA PRO A 109 -5.06 -9.15 5.38
C PRO A 109 -5.62 -7.79 4.93
N GLN A 110 -4.89 -6.69 5.12
CA GLN A 110 -5.24 -5.38 4.58
C GLN A 110 -5.11 -5.28 3.05
N ASP A 111 -4.35 -6.17 2.43
CA ASP A 111 -4.12 -6.21 0.98
C ASP A 111 -5.19 -7.00 0.21
N ILE A 112 -6.24 -7.46 0.90
CA ILE A 112 -7.41 -8.04 0.25
C ILE A 112 -7.97 -7.04 -0.77
N PHE A 113 -8.18 -7.50 -1.99
CA PHE A 113 -8.70 -6.72 -3.09
C PHE A 113 -9.68 -7.52 -3.94
N TYR A 114 -10.51 -6.82 -4.71
CA TYR A 114 -11.31 -7.40 -5.79
C TYR A 114 -11.46 -6.39 -6.92
N ILE A 115 -11.74 -6.89 -8.13
CA ILE A 115 -12.01 -6.05 -9.31
C ILE A 115 -13.53 -5.95 -9.47
N ASP A 116 -14.04 -4.73 -9.60
CA ASP A 116 -15.46 -4.51 -9.84
C ASP A 116 -15.83 -4.72 -11.33
N PRO A 117 -17.12 -4.87 -11.68
CA PRO A 117 -17.58 -5.03 -13.07
C PRO A 117 -17.28 -3.85 -14.03
N ARG A 118 -16.77 -2.74 -13.48
CA ARG A 118 -16.31 -1.55 -14.22
C ARG A 118 -14.79 -1.54 -14.40
N GLY A 119 -14.07 -2.53 -13.86
CA GLY A 119 -12.62 -2.61 -13.91
C GLY A 119 -11.91 -1.76 -12.84
N MET A 120 -12.60 -1.30 -11.80
CA MET A 120 -11.96 -0.63 -10.67
C MET A 120 -11.42 -1.64 -9.67
N LEU A 121 -10.26 -1.34 -9.09
CA LEU A 121 -9.68 -2.12 -8.00
C LEU A 121 -10.23 -1.61 -6.67
N VAL A 122 -10.90 -2.46 -5.91
CA VAL A 122 -11.49 -2.12 -4.62
C VAL A 122 -10.74 -2.83 -3.50
N ARG A 123 -10.30 -2.05 -2.50
CA ARG A 123 -9.66 -2.54 -1.27
C ARG A 123 -10.59 -2.33 -0.08
N PRO A 124 -11.43 -3.32 0.29
CA PRO A 124 -12.50 -3.14 1.27
C PRO A 124 -12.00 -2.79 2.67
N LYS A 125 -10.82 -3.30 3.07
CA LYS A 125 -10.27 -3.06 4.42
C LYS A 125 -9.78 -1.63 4.63
N VAL A 126 -9.28 -1.01 3.56
CA VAL A 126 -8.71 0.34 3.61
C VAL A 126 -9.68 1.40 3.05
N GLY A 127 -10.75 0.97 2.37
CA GLY A 127 -11.76 1.86 1.78
C GLY A 127 -11.30 2.59 0.52
N PHE A 128 -10.18 2.16 -0.08
CA PHE A 128 -9.67 2.77 -1.31
C PHE A 128 -10.23 2.09 -2.57
N VAL A 129 -10.61 2.93 -3.54
CA VAL A 129 -11.01 2.52 -4.89
C VAL A 129 -10.01 3.13 -5.88
N THR A 130 -9.40 2.30 -6.71
CA THR A 130 -8.35 2.71 -7.65
C THR A 130 -8.82 2.52 -9.09
N HIS A 131 -8.61 3.54 -9.92
CA HIS A 131 -9.02 3.54 -11.32
C HIS A 131 -8.17 2.53 -12.13
N PRO A 132 -8.71 1.87 -13.17
CA PRO A 132 -7.97 0.92 -14.02
C PRO A 132 -6.68 1.43 -14.68
N GLU A 133 -6.42 2.74 -14.65
CA GLU A 133 -5.17 3.32 -15.14
C GLU A 133 -4.06 3.34 -14.07
N ASP A 134 -4.43 3.35 -12.79
CA ASP A 134 -3.50 3.53 -11.67
C ASP A 134 -3.05 2.21 -11.03
N TYR A 135 -3.46 1.09 -11.61
CA TYR A 135 -2.96 -0.23 -11.26
C TYR A 135 -2.74 -1.08 -12.51
N CYS A 136 -1.95 -2.14 -12.37
CA CYS A 136 -1.87 -3.22 -13.34
C CYS A 136 -1.94 -4.56 -12.62
N LEU A 137 -2.35 -5.61 -13.32
CA LEU A 137 -2.48 -6.97 -12.81
C LEU A 137 -1.37 -7.86 -13.35
N GLU A 138 -0.97 -8.84 -12.57
CA GLU A 138 -0.06 -9.89 -13.02
C GLU A 138 -0.42 -11.23 -12.36
N GLU A 139 -0.15 -12.32 -13.07
CA GLU A 139 -0.33 -13.68 -12.57
C GLU A 139 1.02 -14.22 -12.10
N GLY A 140 1.09 -14.62 -10.84
CA GLY A 140 2.26 -15.30 -10.25
C GLY A 140 1.90 -16.66 -9.66
N LEU A 141 2.87 -17.25 -8.98
CA LEU A 141 2.72 -18.56 -8.32
C LEU A 141 1.59 -18.59 -7.29
N ALA A 142 1.37 -17.48 -6.57
CA ALA A 142 0.33 -17.34 -5.55
C ALA A 142 -1.03 -16.89 -6.11
N GLY A 143 -1.16 -16.75 -7.43
CA GLY A 143 -2.36 -16.27 -8.11
C GLY A 143 -2.20 -14.85 -8.67
N LEU A 144 -3.33 -14.23 -8.97
CA LEU A 144 -3.42 -12.87 -9.51
C LEU A 144 -3.09 -11.85 -8.41
N PHE A 145 -2.21 -10.90 -8.70
CA PHE A 145 -1.89 -9.79 -7.81
C PHE A 145 -1.83 -8.46 -8.56
N PRO A 146 -2.32 -7.36 -7.96
CA PRO A 146 -2.21 -6.03 -8.53
C PRO A 146 -0.92 -5.35 -8.06
N VAL A 147 -0.32 -4.60 -8.98
CA VAL A 147 0.71 -3.60 -8.70
C VAL A 147 0.03 -2.24 -8.71
N VAL A 148 0.06 -1.56 -7.57
CA VAL A 148 -0.54 -0.24 -7.36
C VAL A 148 0.55 0.78 -7.08
N CYS A 149 0.24 2.06 -7.27
CA CYS A 149 1.10 3.12 -6.76
C CYS A 149 1.01 3.18 -5.23
N PHE A 150 2.15 3.45 -4.58
CA PHE A 150 2.16 3.78 -3.17
C PHE A 150 1.40 5.09 -2.97
N VAL A 151 0.34 5.03 -2.18
CA VAL A 151 -0.37 6.22 -1.71
C VAL A 151 0.02 6.31 -0.23
N PRO A 152 0.74 7.37 0.19
CA PRO A 152 1.05 7.53 1.61
C PRO A 152 -0.28 7.52 2.37
N ALA A 153 -0.41 6.63 3.35
CA ALA A 153 -1.56 6.62 4.21
C ALA A 153 -1.71 8.03 4.79
N THR A 154 -2.82 8.69 4.49
CA THR A 154 -3.18 9.90 5.24
C THR A 154 -3.15 9.52 6.71
N PRO A 155 -2.32 10.17 7.54
CA PRO A 155 -2.06 9.72 8.88
C PRO A 155 -3.38 9.63 9.64
N ASP A 156 -3.68 8.44 10.18
CA ASP A 156 -4.84 8.24 11.04
C ASP A 156 -4.88 9.35 12.09
N PRO A 157 -6.06 9.90 12.43
CA PRO A 157 -6.16 10.95 13.43
C PRO A 157 -5.62 10.51 14.81
N GLY A 158 -5.60 9.21 15.10
CA GLY A 158 -4.94 8.65 16.28
C GLY A 158 -3.41 8.71 16.23
N LEU A 159 -2.82 8.60 15.04
CA LEU A 159 -1.37 8.71 14.83
C LEU A 159 -0.91 10.17 14.82
N GLN A 160 -1.79 11.11 14.45
CA GLN A 160 -1.59 12.55 14.58
C GLN A 160 -1.51 13.01 16.05
N LEU A 161 -2.16 12.32 17.00
CA LEU A 161 -2.15 12.70 18.42
C LEU A 161 -0.89 12.26 19.16
N TYR A 162 -0.27 11.17 18.69
CA TYR A 162 0.96 10.62 19.25
C TYR A 162 2.12 11.64 19.35
N PRO A 163 2.47 12.41 18.31
CA PRO A 163 3.53 13.42 18.41
C PRO A 163 3.21 14.52 19.42
N TYR A 164 1.94 14.91 19.59
CA TYR A 164 1.55 15.88 20.61
C TYR A 164 1.73 15.35 22.04
N GLY A 165 1.38 14.08 22.28
CA GLY A 165 1.61 13.43 23.58
C GLY A 165 3.09 13.32 23.93
N MET A 166 3.93 13.10 22.92
CA MET A 166 5.40 13.03 23.05
C MET A 166 6.03 14.40 23.32
N ILE A 167 5.54 15.46 22.67
CA ILE A 167 6.06 16.83 22.88
C ILE A 167 5.60 17.37 24.24
N LEU A 168 4.38 17.06 24.67
CA LEU A 168 3.85 17.51 25.96
C LEU A 168 4.53 16.83 27.16
N SER A 169 5.01 15.59 27.00
CA SER A 169 5.69 14.85 28.09
C SER A 169 7.09 15.35 28.40
N LEU A 170 7.83 15.89 27.42
CA LEU A 170 9.19 16.42 27.59
C LEU A 170 9.30 17.58 28.62
N PRO A 171 8.51 18.67 28.53
CA PRO A 171 8.58 19.74 29.52
C PRO A 171 8.09 19.27 30.89
N CYS A 172 7.10 18.36 30.93
CA CYS A 172 6.63 17.76 32.18
C CYS A 172 7.74 16.96 32.87
N LEU A 173 8.45 16.10 32.13
CA LEU A 173 9.60 15.34 32.64
C LEU A 173 10.73 16.25 33.11
N LEU A 174 11.00 17.36 32.40
CA LEU A 174 12.02 18.33 32.79
C LEU A 174 11.66 19.05 34.09
N ILE A 175 10.39 19.46 34.26
CA ILE A 175 9.90 20.06 35.50
C ILE A 175 10.07 19.08 36.66
N VAL A 176 9.69 17.81 36.47
CA VAL A 176 9.88 16.77 37.48
C VAL A 176 11.37 16.61 37.83
N LEU A 177 12.26 16.52 36.84
CA LEU A 177 13.71 16.43 37.07
C LEU A 177 14.23 17.62 37.91
N VAL A 178 13.82 18.85 37.56
CA VAL A 178 14.23 20.07 38.28
C VAL A 178 13.72 20.06 39.72
N VAL A 179 12.47 19.68 39.96
CA VAL A 179 11.89 19.59 41.31
C VAL A 179 12.64 18.55 42.16
N TYR A 180 12.96 17.38 41.59
CA TYR A 180 13.73 16.33 42.29
C TYR A 180 15.21 16.68 42.51
N ILE A 181 15.77 17.65 41.79
CA ILE A 181 17.11 18.19 42.06
C ILE A 181 17.07 19.27 43.15
N ILE A 182 16.03 20.12 43.14
CA ILE A 182 15.90 21.25 44.07
C ILE A 182 15.45 20.81 45.46
N LEU A 183 14.64 19.76 45.61
CA LEU A 183 14.24 19.24 46.92
C LEU A 183 15.39 18.43 47.55
N PRO A 184 16.08 18.94 48.59
CA PRO A 184 17.17 18.23 49.27
C PRO A 184 16.65 17.12 50.20
N GLU A 185 15.33 17.03 50.43
CA GLU A 185 14.68 16.09 51.35
C GLU A 185 14.69 14.63 50.85
N PHE A 186 15.10 14.39 49.60
CA PHE A 186 15.16 13.06 48.97
C PHE A 186 16.58 12.48 48.88
N ASP A 187 17.51 12.90 49.74
CA ASP A 187 18.85 12.27 49.83
C ASP A 187 18.84 10.91 50.55
N ASN A 188 17.71 10.21 50.47
CA ASN A 188 17.57 8.81 50.82
C ASN A 188 17.87 7.96 49.58
N PHE A 189 18.41 6.75 49.74
CA PHE A 189 18.71 5.83 48.64
C PHE A 189 17.54 5.65 47.64
N HIS A 190 16.29 5.79 48.10
CA HIS A 190 15.09 5.75 47.28
C HIS A 190 14.98 6.94 46.28
N GLY A 191 15.38 8.15 46.66
CA GLY A 191 15.35 9.33 45.80
C GLY A 191 16.37 9.28 44.66
N HIS A 192 17.52 8.63 44.89
CA HIS A 192 18.54 8.40 43.85
C HIS A 192 18.05 7.47 42.74
N ALA A 193 17.30 6.42 43.08
CA ALA A 193 16.72 5.50 42.10
C ALA A 193 15.67 6.19 41.21
N VAL A 194 14.82 7.02 41.81
CA VAL A 194 13.78 7.77 41.09
C VAL A 194 14.39 8.80 40.13
N ARG A 195 15.45 9.51 40.55
CA ARG A 195 16.18 10.46 39.67
C ARG A 195 16.79 9.78 38.44
N CYS A 196 17.43 8.63 38.63
CA CYS A 196 18.00 7.85 37.53
C CYS A 196 16.92 7.38 36.55
N HIS A 197 15.77 6.96 37.06
CA HIS A 197 14.63 6.52 36.24
C HIS A 197 14.08 7.67 35.38
N ILE A 198 13.83 8.84 35.97
CA ILE A 198 13.32 10.02 35.25
C ILE A 198 14.34 10.51 34.22
N PHE A 199 15.64 10.48 34.55
CA PHE A 199 16.70 10.84 33.62
C PHE A 199 16.75 9.89 32.42
N SER A 200 16.68 8.58 32.65
CA SER A 200 16.61 7.58 31.56
C SER A 200 15.38 7.77 30.69
N LEU A 201 14.21 8.03 31.29
CA LEU A 201 12.99 8.35 30.55
C LEU A 201 13.15 9.63 29.72
N PHE A 202 13.72 10.70 30.27
CA PHE A 202 13.96 11.94 29.54
C PHE A 202 14.82 11.72 28.29
N PHE A 203 15.94 10.98 28.41
CA PHE A 203 16.79 10.65 27.26
C PHE A 203 16.09 9.75 26.24
N ALA A 204 15.30 8.77 26.69
CA ALA A 204 14.51 7.93 25.80
C ALA A 204 13.49 8.77 25.00
N TYR A 205 12.75 9.67 25.66
CA TYR A 205 11.78 10.55 25.02
C TYR A 205 12.44 11.57 24.08
N LEU A 206 13.63 12.10 24.43
CA LEU A 206 14.42 12.94 23.53
C LEU A 206 14.84 12.17 22.27
N SER A 207 15.37 10.96 22.41
CA SER A 207 15.79 10.13 21.27
C SER A 207 14.62 9.73 20.37
N LEU A 208 13.46 9.49 20.95
CA LEU A 208 12.25 9.19 20.18
C LEU A 208 11.72 10.45 19.48
N GLY A 209 11.78 11.61 20.13
CA GLY A 209 11.44 12.90 19.53
C GLY A 209 12.33 13.25 18.32
N THR A 210 13.63 12.97 18.38
CA THR A 210 14.53 13.21 17.23
C THR A 210 14.21 12.31 16.05
N VAL A 211 13.88 11.03 16.27
CA VAL A 211 13.44 10.11 15.20
C VAL A 211 12.13 10.56 14.56
N LEU A 212 11.18 11.02 15.39
CA LEU A 212 9.89 11.52 14.89
C LEU A 212 10.05 12.80 14.06
N LEU A 213 10.91 13.74 14.48
CA LEU A 213 11.21 14.96 13.73
C LEU A 213 12.02 14.69 12.46
N ALA A 214 12.95 13.73 12.50
CA ALA A 214 13.73 13.32 11.33
C ALA A 214 12.87 12.68 10.22
N LYS A 215 11.71 12.13 10.58
CA LYS A 215 10.75 11.60 9.61
C LYS A 215 10.05 12.72 8.81
N GLU A 216 9.86 13.90 9.40
CA GLU A 216 9.17 15.03 8.74
C GLU A 216 10.12 16.04 8.07
N ASN A 217 11.36 16.14 8.53
CA ASN A 217 12.38 16.97 7.89
C ASN A 217 13.70 16.19 7.84
N MET A 218 14.32 16.10 6.66
CA MET A 218 15.72 15.68 6.52
C MET A 218 16.67 16.89 6.58
N PRO A 219 17.05 17.44 7.76
CA PRO A 219 18.32 18.10 7.89
C PRO A 219 19.34 17.06 8.39
N PHE A 220 20.41 16.87 7.63
CA PHE A 220 21.54 15.96 7.86
C PHE A 220 22.33 16.17 9.17
N TYR A 221 21.87 17.03 10.08
CA TYR A 221 22.62 17.48 11.24
C TYR A 221 22.64 16.54 12.47
N PRO A 222 21.58 15.76 12.83
CA PRO A 222 21.63 14.90 14.02
C PRO A 222 22.40 13.58 13.79
N CYS A 223 22.61 13.15 12.53
CA CYS A 223 23.38 11.94 12.23
C CYS A 223 24.89 12.10 12.47
N LEU A 224 25.43 13.32 12.44
CA LEU A 224 26.86 13.57 12.61
C LEU A 224 27.32 13.57 14.08
N ILE A 225 26.38 13.77 15.02
CA ILE A 225 26.71 13.91 16.46
C ILE A 225 26.68 12.56 17.19
N PHE A 226 25.81 11.63 16.79
CA PHE A 226 25.70 10.30 17.41
C PHE A 226 26.57 9.21 16.73
N GLY A 227 27.27 9.55 15.63
CA GLY A 227 28.09 8.64 14.84
C GLY A 227 29.60 8.81 15.02
N LYS A 228 30.06 9.36 16.15
CA LYS A 228 31.48 9.45 16.49
C LYS A 228 31.78 8.76 17.81
#